data_AF-A0AAJ0MVY9-F1
#
_entry.id   AF-A0AAJ0MVY9-F1
#
_cell.length_a   1.000
_cell.length_b   1.000
_cell.length_c   1.000
_cell.angle_alpha   90.00
_cell.angle_beta   90.00
_cell.angle_gamma   90.00
#
_symmetry.space_group_name_H-M   'P 1'
#
loop_
_entity.id
_entity.type
_entity.pdbx_description
1 polymer ?
#
loop_
_entity_poly.entity_id
_entity_poly.type
_entity_poly.pdbx_seq_one_letter_code
_entity_poly.pdbx_strand_id
1 'polypeptide(L)'
;MAFHKLVKNSAYYSRFQTKYKRRREGKTDYYARKRLITQAKNKYNAPKYRLVVRFTNRDIILQIVSSEITGDKVFASAYSHELKAYGIEHGLTNWAAAYATGLLLARRVLKKLGLDETFKGVEEADGEYKLTEAAETDDGERRPFKAFLDVGLARTSTGARVFGAMKGASDGGIFIPHSENRFPGYDMESEELDAETLKKYIFGGHVAEYMETLADDDEERYKSQFNRYIEDDLEADGLEDLYAEAHAAIREDPFKKAESEAPKKTKEEWKAESLKYRKSKLTREQRAAGVQERIAALRSE
;
A
#
# COMPACT_ATOMS: atom_id res chain seq x y z
N MET A 1 -10.30 -48.87 -12.71
CA MET A 1 -9.21 -48.03 -13.23
C MET A 1 -9.80 -46.66 -13.57
N ALA A 2 -9.36 -45.59 -12.91
CA ALA A 2 -9.80 -44.25 -13.27
C ALA A 2 -9.05 -43.81 -14.54
N PHE A 3 -9.77 -43.52 -15.62
CA PHE A 3 -9.16 -42.99 -16.85
C PHE A 3 -8.70 -41.55 -16.61
N HIS A 4 -7.38 -41.34 -16.49
CA HIS A 4 -6.81 -40.00 -16.43
C HIS A 4 -6.56 -39.49 -17.86
N LYS A 5 -7.41 -38.58 -18.35
CA LYS A 5 -7.20 -37.91 -19.65
C LYS A 5 -5.86 -37.15 -19.64
N LEU A 6 -4.96 -37.46 -20.58
CA LEU A 6 -3.67 -36.76 -20.70
C LEU A 6 -3.89 -35.35 -21.25
N VAL A 7 -3.79 -34.33 -20.39
CA VAL A 7 -4.03 -32.92 -20.77
C VAL A 7 -2.77 -32.20 -21.25
N LYS A 8 -1.59 -32.57 -20.73
CA LYS A 8 -0.30 -31.94 -21.06
C LYS A 8 0.69 -33.03 -21.48
N ASN A 9 1.26 -32.89 -22.68
CA ASN A 9 2.22 -33.83 -23.27
C ASN A 9 3.54 -33.14 -23.63
N SER A 10 4.53 -33.90 -24.08
CA SER A 10 5.83 -33.37 -24.49
C SER A 10 5.72 -32.30 -25.58
N ALA A 11 4.80 -32.50 -26.54
CA ALA A 11 4.54 -31.54 -27.61
C ALA A 11 3.98 -30.20 -27.09
N TYR A 12 3.11 -30.24 -26.07
CA TYR A 12 2.58 -29.06 -25.39
C TYR A 12 3.72 -28.26 -24.75
N TYR A 13 4.56 -28.90 -23.92
CA TYR A 13 5.63 -28.20 -23.22
C TYR A 13 6.71 -27.66 -24.17
N SER A 14 6.99 -28.38 -25.26
CA SER A 14 7.91 -27.92 -26.30
C SER A 14 7.49 -26.58 -26.92
N ARG A 15 6.17 -26.32 -27.01
CA ARG A 15 5.60 -25.11 -27.63
C ARG A 15 5.04 -24.11 -26.62
N PHE A 16 5.09 -24.41 -25.33
CA PHE A 16 4.48 -23.58 -24.30
C PHE A 16 5.33 -22.35 -24.00
N GLN A 17 4.89 -21.18 -24.48
CA GLN A 17 5.54 -19.92 -24.16
C GLN A 17 5.10 -19.39 -22.79
N THR A 18 6.00 -19.44 -21.82
CA THR A 18 5.74 -18.89 -20.49
C THR A 18 5.55 -17.37 -20.55
N LYS A 19 4.57 -16.85 -19.81
CA LYS A 19 4.43 -15.41 -19.61
C LYS A 19 5.52 -14.89 -18.68
N TYR A 20 5.71 -13.56 -18.66
CA TYR A 20 6.65 -12.91 -17.73
C TYR A 20 6.43 -13.34 -16.29
N LYS A 21 7.52 -13.43 -15.52
CA LYS A 21 7.52 -13.95 -14.13
C LYS A 21 6.42 -13.33 -13.27
N ARG A 22 6.31 -11.99 -13.24
CA ARG A 22 5.29 -11.30 -12.42
C ARG A 22 3.85 -11.50 -12.91
N ARG A 23 3.66 -11.83 -14.19
CA ARG A 23 2.34 -12.23 -14.73
C ARG A 23 1.98 -13.65 -14.32
N ARG A 24 2.96 -14.57 -14.31
CA ARG A 24 2.77 -15.94 -13.79
C ARG A 24 2.47 -15.95 -12.29
N GLU A 25 3.07 -15.04 -11.53
CA GLU A 25 2.76 -14.83 -10.10
C GLU A 25 1.46 -14.05 -9.87
N GLY A 26 0.79 -13.53 -10.91
CA GLY A 26 -0.43 -12.76 -10.75
C GLY A 26 -0.24 -11.43 -9.99
N LYS A 27 0.94 -10.80 -10.07
CA LYS A 27 1.27 -9.58 -9.28
C LYS A 27 1.31 -8.29 -10.09
N THR A 28 1.27 -8.39 -11.42
CA THR A 28 1.44 -7.20 -12.28
C THR A 28 0.63 -7.34 -13.55
N ASP A 29 -0.17 -6.31 -13.81
CA ASP A 29 -0.66 -6.04 -15.14
C ASP A 29 0.38 -5.22 -15.93
N TYR A 30 0.98 -5.85 -16.93
CA TYR A 30 1.96 -5.20 -17.79
C TYR A 30 1.32 -4.20 -18.76
N TYR A 31 0.02 -4.32 -19.03
CA TYR A 31 -0.69 -3.39 -19.91
C TYR A 31 -0.84 -2.01 -19.28
N ALA A 32 -1.32 -1.94 -18.04
CA ALA A 32 -1.34 -0.71 -17.24
C ALA A 32 0.10 -0.22 -16.95
N ARG A 33 1.00 -1.11 -16.49
CA ARG A 33 2.38 -0.73 -16.15
C ARG A 33 3.10 -0.07 -17.32
N LYS A 34 2.97 -0.59 -18.55
CA LYS A 34 3.61 0.00 -19.74
C LYS A 34 3.28 1.49 -19.85
N ARG A 35 2.02 1.89 -19.68
CA ARG A 35 1.57 3.29 -19.79
C ARG A 35 2.02 4.16 -18.62
N LEU A 36 2.07 3.57 -17.42
CA LEU A 36 2.52 4.26 -16.22
C LEU A 36 4.02 4.58 -16.28
N ILE A 37 4.85 3.71 -16.87
CA ILE A 37 6.31 3.89 -16.89
C ILE A 37 6.84 4.62 -18.12
N THR A 38 6.15 4.52 -19.28
CA THR A 38 6.62 5.17 -20.51
C THR A 38 6.62 6.69 -20.34
N GLN A 39 7.80 7.29 -20.52
CA GLN A 39 8.02 8.72 -20.53
C GLN A 39 8.08 9.23 -21.97
N ALA A 40 7.69 10.49 -22.18
CA ALA A 40 7.88 11.16 -23.46
C ALA A 40 9.38 11.26 -23.79
N LYS A 41 9.78 10.85 -25.00
CA LYS A 41 11.19 10.74 -25.38
C LYS A 41 11.94 12.08 -25.32
N ASN A 42 11.24 13.19 -25.55
CA ASN A 42 11.78 14.55 -25.45
C ASN A 42 12.08 14.99 -24.01
N LYS A 43 11.68 14.23 -22.99
CA LYS A 43 12.02 14.48 -21.59
C LYS A 43 13.28 13.70 -21.14
N TYR A 44 13.89 12.94 -22.05
CA TYR A 44 15.14 12.21 -21.83
C TYR A 44 15.16 11.43 -20.50
N ASN A 45 16.07 11.79 -19.59
CA ASN A 45 16.30 11.10 -18.31
C ASN A 45 15.32 11.53 -17.20
N ALA A 46 14.35 12.40 -17.47
CA ALA A 46 13.41 12.84 -16.46
C ALA A 46 12.55 11.65 -15.98
N PRO A 47 12.66 11.26 -14.69
CA PRO A 47 11.93 10.12 -14.18
C PRO A 47 10.42 10.39 -14.16
N LYS A 48 9.63 9.35 -14.43
CA LYS A 48 8.18 9.36 -14.25
C LYS A 48 7.86 8.67 -12.92
N TYR A 49 7.56 9.47 -11.90
CA TYR A 49 7.27 8.97 -10.55
C TYR A 49 5.86 8.39 -10.45
N ARG A 50 5.76 7.27 -9.74
CA ARG A 50 4.50 6.57 -9.50
C ARG A 50 4.26 6.45 -8.00
N LEU A 51 3.05 6.74 -7.57
CA LEU A 51 2.54 6.41 -6.24
C LEU A 51 2.02 4.98 -6.27
N VAL A 52 2.84 4.04 -5.83
CA VAL A 52 2.48 2.63 -5.71
C VAL A 52 1.71 2.43 -4.41
N VAL A 53 0.43 2.09 -4.50
CA VAL A 53 -0.44 1.78 -3.35
C VAL A 53 -0.76 0.29 -3.35
N ARG A 54 -0.42 -0.42 -2.28
CA ARG A 54 -0.72 -1.85 -2.13
C ARG A 54 -1.32 -2.12 -0.76
N PHE A 55 -2.34 -2.96 -0.74
CA PHE A 55 -2.93 -3.47 0.48
C PHE A 55 -2.51 -4.93 0.64
N THR A 56 -1.98 -5.27 1.80
CA THR A 56 -1.92 -6.65 2.26
C THR A 56 -3.14 -6.93 3.14
N ASN A 57 -3.24 -8.11 3.74
CA ASN A 57 -4.37 -8.42 4.61
C ASN A 57 -4.39 -7.59 5.90
N ARG A 58 -3.26 -7.02 6.33
CA ARG A 58 -3.12 -6.34 7.64
C ARG A 58 -2.31 -5.04 7.60
N ASP A 59 -1.83 -4.64 6.42
CA ASP A 59 -0.90 -3.50 6.29
C ASP A 59 -1.12 -2.81 4.94
N ILE A 60 -0.92 -1.49 4.93
CA ILE A 60 -0.97 -0.65 3.75
C ILE A 60 0.46 -0.25 3.40
N ILE A 61 0.83 -0.41 2.13
CA ILE A 61 2.17 -0.13 1.62
C ILE A 61 2.06 0.97 0.57
N LEU A 62 2.71 2.10 0.84
CA LEU A 62 2.80 3.24 -0.06
C LEU A 62 4.25 3.55 -0.41
N GLN A 63 4.52 3.76 -1.70
CA GLN A 63 5.87 4.06 -2.19
C GLN A 63 5.83 5.03 -3.36
N ILE A 64 6.73 6.03 -3.36
CA ILE A 64 7.04 6.79 -4.57
C ILE A 64 8.17 6.07 -5.30
N VAL A 65 7.92 5.70 -6.57
CA VAL A 65 8.81 4.82 -7.34
C VAL A 65 9.08 5.39 -8.72
N SER A 66 10.35 5.40 -9.14
CA SER A 66 10.76 5.61 -10.52
C SER A 66 11.21 4.29 -11.16
N SER A 67 11.17 4.21 -12.49
CA SER A 67 11.51 2.97 -13.22
C SER A 67 12.88 3.09 -13.87
N GLU A 68 13.75 2.10 -13.67
CA GLU A 68 15.01 1.94 -14.42
C GLU A 68 15.07 0.56 -15.09
N ILE A 69 16.04 0.38 -15.98
CA ILE A 69 16.24 -0.89 -16.71
C ILE A 69 16.67 -2.02 -15.76
N THR A 70 17.49 -1.70 -14.76
CA THR A 70 17.98 -2.66 -13.75
C THR A 70 16.88 -3.05 -12.76
N GLY A 71 15.99 -2.11 -12.43
CA GLY A 71 14.88 -2.30 -11.52
C GLY A 71 14.21 -0.98 -11.15
N ASP A 72 13.05 -1.07 -10.52
CA ASP A 72 12.38 0.11 -9.98
C ASP A 72 13.16 0.64 -8.77
N LYS A 73 13.36 1.97 -8.69
CA LYS A 73 13.97 2.64 -7.54
C LYS A 73 12.91 3.30 -6.68
N VAL A 74 12.92 2.98 -5.39
CA VAL A 74 12.04 3.60 -4.40
C VAL A 74 12.67 4.92 -3.96
N PHE A 75 11.94 6.02 -4.13
CA PHE A 75 12.36 7.34 -3.69
C PHE A 75 12.07 7.54 -2.19
N ALA A 76 10.87 7.16 -1.75
CA ALA A 76 10.42 7.16 -0.37
C ALA A 76 9.33 6.09 -0.18
N SER A 77 9.14 5.64 1.05
CA SER A 77 8.11 4.68 1.44
C SER A 77 7.45 5.07 2.76
N ALA A 78 6.19 4.66 2.92
CA ALA A 78 5.44 4.73 4.16
C ALA A 78 4.56 3.48 4.27
N TYR A 79 4.41 3.00 5.50
CA TYR A 79 3.60 1.83 5.82
C TYR A 79 2.61 2.15 6.93
N SER A 80 1.44 1.50 6.93
CA SER A 80 0.44 1.81 7.96
C SER A 80 0.83 1.35 9.35
N HIS A 81 1.66 0.31 9.50
CA HIS A 81 2.24 -0.05 10.80
C HIS A 81 3.15 1.02 11.43
N GLU A 82 3.58 2.03 10.65
CA GLU A 82 4.30 3.18 11.20
C GLU A 82 3.37 4.18 11.89
N LEU A 83 2.06 4.15 11.58
CA LEU A 83 1.07 5.08 12.15
C LEU A 83 0.95 4.96 13.68
N LYS A 84 1.38 3.83 14.25
CA LYS A 84 1.50 3.66 15.71
C LYS A 84 2.40 4.71 16.36
N ALA A 85 3.44 5.15 15.66
CA ALA A 85 4.31 6.22 16.15
C ALA A 85 3.58 7.57 16.27
N TYR A 86 2.46 7.72 15.56
CA TYR A 86 1.65 8.93 15.45
C TYR A 86 0.30 8.80 16.18
N GLY A 87 0.15 7.80 17.07
CA GLY A 87 -1.05 7.61 17.89
C GLY A 87 -2.08 6.63 17.33
N ILE A 88 -2.03 6.27 16.04
CA ILE A 88 -3.00 5.33 15.47
C ILE A 88 -2.51 3.90 15.73
N GLU A 89 -3.03 3.25 16.77
CA GLU A 89 -2.63 1.90 17.15
C GLU A 89 -3.43 0.80 16.44
N HIS A 90 -4.72 1.07 16.23
CA HIS A 90 -5.70 0.12 15.69
C HIS A 90 -6.17 0.50 14.29
N GLY A 91 -6.94 -0.37 13.65
CA GLY A 91 -7.60 -0.02 12.39
C GLY A 91 -6.67 0.26 11.20
N LEU A 92 -5.42 -0.21 11.21
CA LEU A 92 -4.36 0.12 10.25
C LEU A 92 -4.62 -0.26 8.77
N THR A 93 -5.82 -0.72 8.43
CA THR A 93 -6.22 -1.03 7.06
C THR A 93 -7.51 -0.33 6.63
N ASN A 94 -8.17 0.46 7.48
CA ASN A 94 -9.40 1.17 7.12
C ASN A 94 -9.12 2.34 6.14
N TRP A 95 -10.16 3.11 5.81
CA TRP A 95 -10.03 4.24 4.88
C TRP A 95 -9.19 5.39 5.48
N ALA A 96 -9.41 5.71 6.75
CA ALA A 96 -8.67 6.74 7.49
C ALA A 96 -7.17 6.45 7.59
N ALA A 97 -6.79 5.20 7.92
CA ALA A 97 -5.41 4.75 7.93
C ALA A 97 -4.76 4.81 6.53
N ALA A 98 -5.53 4.56 5.47
CA ALA A 98 -5.04 4.71 4.11
C ALA A 98 -4.72 6.18 3.81
N TYR A 99 -5.62 7.10 4.17
CA TYR A 99 -5.42 8.54 4.08
C TYR A 99 -4.17 8.99 4.85
N ALA A 100 -4.08 8.66 6.14
CA ALA A 100 -2.95 9.02 7.00
C ALA A 100 -1.61 8.48 6.45
N THR A 101 -1.58 7.25 5.93
CA THR A 101 -0.37 6.70 5.29
C THR A 101 0.01 7.47 4.02
N GLY A 102 -0.99 7.95 3.27
CA GLY A 102 -0.81 8.82 2.11
C GLY A 102 -0.17 10.16 2.48
N LEU A 103 -0.74 10.81 3.49
CA LEU A 103 -0.23 12.06 4.05
C LEU A 103 1.21 11.90 4.53
N LEU A 104 1.49 10.83 5.28
CA LEU A 104 2.84 10.50 5.76
C LEU A 104 3.86 10.37 4.63
N LEU A 105 3.52 9.63 3.57
CA LEU A 105 4.40 9.52 2.41
C LEU A 105 4.65 10.88 1.75
N ALA A 106 3.60 11.69 1.58
CA ALA A 106 3.69 13.00 0.95
C ALA A 106 4.62 13.93 1.72
N ARG A 107 4.45 14.00 3.05
CA ARG A 107 5.31 14.83 3.92
C ARG A 107 6.76 14.36 3.91
N ARG A 108 7.03 13.06 3.93
CA ARG A 108 8.40 12.52 3.78
C ARG A 108 9.06 12.93 2.47
N VAL A 109 8.31 12.86 1.37
CA VAL A 109 8.81 13.17 0.03
C VAL A 109 9.15 14.64 -0.08
N LEU A 110 8.25 15.53 0.36
CA LEU A 110 8.46 16.97 0.29
C LEU A 110 9.57 17.43 1.22
N LYS A 111 9.63 16.93 2.47
CA LYS A 111 10.72 17.23 3.43
C LYS A 111 12.07 16.77 2.90
N LYS A 112 12.13 15.60 2.24
CA LYS A 112 13.36 15.11 1.59
C LYS A 112 13.80 15.97 0.39
N LEU A 113 12.87 16.66 -0.27
CA LEU A 113 13.14 17.55 -1.40
C LEU A 113 13.31 19.03 -0.99
N GLY A 114 13.10 19.37 0.28
CA GLY A 114 13.08 20.76 0.77
C GLY A 114 11.91 21.56 0.18
N LEU A 115 10.78 20.91 -0.07
CA LEU A 115 9.56 21.51 -0.65
C LEU A 115 8.39 21.51 0.34
N ASP A 116 8.66 21.18 1.59
CA ASP A 116 7.68 21.00 2.65
C ASP A 116 6.98 22.30 3.06
N GLU A 117 7.72 23.40 3.13
CA GLU A 117 7.17 24.72 3.46
C GLU A 117 6.42 25.35 2.29
N THR A 118 6.90 25.16 1.06
CA THR A 118 6.28 25.72 -0.15
C THR A 118 4.96 25.04 -0.47
N PHE A 119 4.90 23.71 -0.35
CA PHE A 119 3.72 22.92 -0.66
C PHE A 119 3.22 22.23 0.61
N LYS A 120 2.54 22.98 1.47
CA LYS A 120 1.90 22.44 2.68
C LYS A 120 0.71 21.54 2.37
N GLY A 121 0.06 21.80 1.24
CA GLY A 121 -1.16 21.13 0.82
C GLY A 121 -2.37 21.65 1.59
N VAL A 122 -3.34 20.79 1.83
CA VAL A 122 -4.54 21.12 2.62
C VAL A 122 -4.20 20.83 4.08
N GLU A 123 -4.21 21.84 4.95
CA GLU A 123 -3.85 21.69 6.37
C GLU A 123 -4.98 21.04 7.18
N GLU A 124 -6.21 21.51 6.97
CA GLU A 124 -7.43 20.98 7.57
C GLU A 124 -8.18 20.14 6.54
N ALA A 125 -8.32 18.84 6.80
CA ALA A 125 -8.95 17.92 5.86
C ALA A 125 -10.48 18.09 5.85
N ASP A 126 -10.96 19.13 5.16
CA ASP A 126 -12.37 19.51 4.98
C ASP A 126 -13.17 18.53 4.09
N GLY A 127 -12.49 17.64 3.36
CA GLY A 127 -13.13 16.74 2.40
C GLY A 127 -13.37 17.39 1.04
N GLU A 128 -12.96 18.64 0.83
CA GLU A 128 -13.10 19.31 -0.46
C GLU A 128 -12.12 18.73 -1.50
N TYR A 129 -12.56 18.72 -2.75
CA TYR A 129 -11.72 18.34 -3.87
C TYR A 129 -10.85 19.53 -4.30
N LYS A 130 -9.55 19.46 -3.98
CA LYS A 130 -8.53 20.43 -4.37
C LYS A 130 -7.27 19.70 -4.83
N LEU A 131 -6.63 20.23 -5.87
CA LEU A 131 -5.32 19.79 -6.33
C LEU A 131 -4.26 20.79 -5.88
N THR A 132 -3.04 20.30 -5.62
CA THR A 132 -1.91 21.20 -5.35
C THR A 132 -1.50 21.90 -6.64
N GLU A 133 -1.69 23.22 -6.67
CA GLU A 133 -1.29 24.07 -7.79
C GLU A 133 0.18 24.51 -7.69
N ALA A 134 0.66 25.19 -8.72
CA ALA A 134 1.98 25.83 -8.69
C ALA A 134 2.00 26.98 -7.66
N ALA A 135 3.15 27.19 -7.03
CA ALA A 135 3.35 28.23 -6.04
C ALA A 135 4.34 29.27 -6.56
N GLU A 136 4.08 30.54 -6.30
CA GLU A 136 5.05 31.61 -6.53
C GLU A 136 6.09 31.59 -5.40
N THR A 137 7.36 31.54 -5.77
CA THR A 137 8.50 31.61 -4.85
C THR A 137 9.40 32.78 -5.24
N ASP A 138 10.35 33.15 -4.38
CA ASP A 138 11.29 34.25 -4.64
C ASP A 138 12.10 34.02 -5.94
N ASP A 139 12.30 32.76 -6.34
CA ASP A 139 12.98 32.35 -7.58
C ASP A 139 12.02 32.19 -8.78
N GLY A 140 10.76 32.60 -8.64
CA GLY A 140 9.69 32.48 -9.65
C GLY A 140 8.71 31.33 -9.39
N GLU A 141 7.97 30.93 -10.42
CA GLU A 141 6.93 29.90 -10.30
C GLU A 141 7.54 28.50 -10.10
N ARG A 142 7.25 27.88 -8.96
CA ARG A 142 7.67 26.52 -8.62
C ARG A 142 6.52 25.56 -8.83
N ARG A 143 6.80 24.44 -9.52
CA ARG A 143 5.82 23.37 -9.76
C ARG A 143 5.86 22.33 -8.64
N PRO A 144 4.70 21.80 -8.20
CA PRO A 144 4.64 20.76 -7.18
C PRO A 144 5.26 19.45 -7.67
N PHE A 145 5.67 18.60 -6.72
CA PHE A 145 6.15 17.26 -7.04
C PHE A 145 5.01 16.44 -7.65
N LYS A 146 5.22 15.91 -8.85
CA LYS A 146 4.19 15.17 -9.58
C LYS A 146 4.39 13.66 -9.50
N ALA A 147 3.35 12.93 -9.10
CA ALA A 147 3.31 11.47 -9.11
C ALA A 147 2.02 10.94 -9.75
N PHE A 148 2.07 9.74 -10.31
CA PHE A 148 0.92 9.08 -10.91
C PHE A 148 0.51 7.85 -10.10
N LEU A 149 -0.78 7.71 -9.77
CA LEU A 149 -1.29 6.55 -9.03
C LEU A 149 -1.06 5.23 -9.80
N ASP A 150 -0.42 4.27 -9.15
CA ASP A 150 -0.25 2.89 -9.60
C ASP A 150 -1.07 1.98 -8.68
N VAL A 151 -2.29 1.64 -9.11
CA VAL A 151 -3.22 0.75 -8.37
C VAL A 151 -2.87 -0.74 -8.49
N GLY A 152 -1.96 -1.10 -9.42
CA GLY A 152 -1.60 -2.48 -9.69
C GLY A 152 -2.78 -3.30 -10.21
N LEU A 153 -3.23 -4.26 -9.41
CA LEU A 153 -4.36 -5.15 -9.72
C LEU A 153 -5.61 -4.84 -8.88
N ALA A 154 -5.55 -3.79 -8.05
CA ALA A 154 -6.71 -3.38 -7.26
C ALA A 154 -7.84 -2.92 -8.19
N ARG A 155 -9.07 -3.29 -7.84
CA ARG A 155 -10.26 -2.85 -8.57
C ARG A 155 -10.48 -1.36 -8.30
N THR A 156 -10.71 -0.59 -9.35
CA THR A 156 -11.04 0.83 -9.28
C THR A 156 -12.56 1.00 -9.15
N SER A 157 -13.08 0.87 -7.93
CA SER A 157 -14.46 1.17 -7.57
C SER A 157 -14.55 2.44 -6.74
N THR A 158 -15.66 3.16 -6.83
CA THR A 158 -15.94 4.33 -5.99
C THR A 158 -15.93 3.91 -4.51
N GLY A 159 -15.35 4.73 -3.65
CA GLY A 159 -15.16 4.44 -2.22
C GLY A 159 -13.99 3.51 -1.88
N ALA A 160 -13.23 3.00 -2.87
CA ALA A 160 -12.09 2.12 -2.58
C ALA A 160 -10.98 2.86 -1.80
N ARG A 161 -10.45 2.19 -0.75
CA ARG A 161 -9.37 2.72 0.11
C ARG A 161 -8.08 3.11 -0.62
N VAL A 162 -7.84 2.56 -1.82
CA VAL A 162 -6.73 2.99 -2.69
C VAL A 162 -6.82 4.48 -3.01
N PHE A 163 -8.03 5.01 -3.15
CA PHE A 163 -8.27 6.43 -3.38
C PHE A 163 -8.17 7.27 -2.11
N GLY A 164 -8.44 6.71 -0.92
CA GLY A 164 -8.11 7.36 0.35
C GLY A 164 -6.61 7.62 0.51
N ALA A 165 -5.78 6.62 0.18
CA ALA A 165 -4.32 6.76 0.15
C ALA A 165 -3.83 7.80 -0.88
N MET A 166 -4.50 7.89 -2.03
CA MET A 166 -4.24 8.93 -3.03
C MET A 166 -4.65 10.32 -2.52
N LYS A 167 -5.82 10.44 -1.87
CA LYS A 167 -6.35 11.69 -1.33
C LYS A 167 -5.43 12.24 -0.24
N GLY A 168 -5.01 11.42 0.71
CA GLY A 168 -4.03 11.85 1.73
C GLY A 168 -2.69 12.26 1.15
N ALA A 169 -2.20 11.58 0.10
CA ALA A 169 -0.98 12.00 -0.58
C ALA A 169 -1.13 13.32 -1.35
N SER A 170 -2.32 13.57 -1.92
CA SER A 170 -2.65 14.84 -2.59
C SER A 170 -2.74 15.99 -1.59
N ASP A 171 -3.50 15.79 -0.50
CA ASP A 171 -3.68 16.78 0.57
C ASP A 171 -2.38 17.07 1.30
N GLY A 172 -1.43 16.12 1.31
CA GLY A 172 -0.08 16.34 1.82
C GLY A 172 0.83 17.21 0.93
N GLY A 173 0.36 17.67 -0.24
CA GLY A 173 1.06 18.61 -1.13
C GLY A 173 1.71 17.98 -2.36
N ILE A 174 1.54 16.67 -2.61
CA ILE A 174 1.99 16.06 -3.87
C ILE A 174 0.91 16.27 -4.94
N PHE A 175 1.30 16.76 -6.11
CA PHE A 175 0.39 16.81 -7.23
C PHE A 175 0.17 15.41 -7.84
N ILE A 176 -1.00 14.85 -7.57
CA ILE A 176 -1.48 13.61 -8.18
C ILE A 176 -2.67 13.94 -9.07
N PRO A 177 -2.55 13.82 -10.41
CA PRO A 177 -3.68 14.07 -11.28
C PRO A 177 -4.79 13.04 -11.04
N HIS A 178 -5.96 13.50 -10.57
CA HIS A 178 -7.14 12.66 -10.32
C HIS A 178 -8.43 13.46 -10.51
N SER A 179 -9.58 12.79 -10.35
CA SER A 179 -10.92 13.38 -10.34
C SER A 179 -11.65 12.91 -9.09
N GLU A 180 -12.74 13.59 -8.71
CA GLU A 180 -13.49 13.32 -7.47
C GLU A 180 -14.42 12.09 -7.54
N ASN A 181 -14.75 11.62 -8.74
CA ASN A 181 -15.74 10.56 -9.00
C ASN A 181 -15.49 9.18 -8.37
N ARG A 182 -14.33 8.97 -7.74
CA ARG A 182 -13.99 7.72 -7.04
C ARG A 182 -13.95 7.84 -5.52
N PHE A 183 -14.18 9.03 -4.98
CA PHE A 183 -14.24 9.22 -3.54
C PHE A 183 -15.57 8.73 -2.95
N PRO A 184 -15.57 8.27 -1.68
CA PRO A 184 -16.82 8.07 -0.96
C PRO A 184 -17.56 9.43 -0.86
N GLY A 185 -18.89 9.39 -1.00
CA GLY A 185 -19.71 10.61 -1.06
C GLY A 185 -19.96 11.15 -2.47
N TYR A 186 -19.34 10.59 -3.52
CA TYR A 186 -19.65 10.98 -4.89
C TYR A 186 -20.95 10.33 -5.38
N ASP A 187 -21.91 11.15 -5.79
CA ASP A 187 -23.13 10.69 -6.42
C ASP A 187 -23.00 10.65 -7.95
N MET A 188 -23.44 9.53 -8.54
CA MET A 188 -23.36 9.32 -9.98
C MET A 188 -24.48 10.03 -10.75
N GLU A 189 -25.60 10.34 -10.09
CA GLU A 189 -26.74 10.98 -10.74
C GLU A 189 -26.61 12.51 -10.76
N SER A 190 -26.23 13.12 -9.64
CA SER A 190 -25.98 14.56 -9.56
C SER A 190 -24.60 14.98 -10.08
N GLU A 191 -23.67 14.04 -10.22
CA GLU A 191 -22.25 14.29 -10.53
C GLU A 191 -21.53 15.17 -9.48
N GLU A 192 -22.01 15.17 -8.23
CA GLU A 192 -21.48 15.98 -7.14
C GLU A 192 -20.78 15.12 -6.07
N LEU A 193 -19.72 15.67 -5.48
CA LEU A 193 -19.06 15.10 -4.31
C LEU A 193 -19.63 15.74 -3.04
N ASP A 194 -20.18 14.91 -2.15
CA ASP A 194 -20.44 15.31 -0.79
C ASP A 194 -19.14 15.33 0.04
N ALA A 195 -18.64 16.55 0.28
CA ALA A 195 -17.44 16.79 1.07
C ALA A 195 -17.60 16.35 2.54
N GLU A 196 -18.81 16.41 3.10
CA GLU A 196 -19.08 16.02 4.48
C GLU A 196 -18.92 14.50 4.65
N THR A 197 -19.48 13.71 3.74
CA THR A 197 -19.24 12.27 3.70
C THR A 197 -17.76 11.96 3.50
N LEU A 198 -17.05 12.67 2.61
CA LEU A 198 -15.62 12.41 2.41
C LEU A 198 -14.82 12.72 3.69
N LYS A 199 -15.09 13.84 4.36
CA LYS A 199 -14.48 14.22 5.64
C LYS A 199 -14.70 13.13 6.69
N LYS A 200 -15.93 12.65 6.83
CA LYS A 200 -16.28 11.55 7.74
C LYS A 200 -15.47 10.28 7.46
N TYR A 201 -15.17 9.96 6.19
CA TYR A 201 -14.31 8.82 5.86
C TYR A 201 -12.83 9.07 6.20
N ILE A 202 -12.34 10.31 6.06
CA ILE A 202 -10.98 10.72 6.43
C ILE A 202 -10.72 10.51 7.92
N PHE A 203 -11.68 10.89 8.77
CA PHE A 203 -11.56 10.79 10.23
C PHE A 203 -12.15 9.51 10.83
N GLY A 204 -12.54 8.54 10.00
CA GLY A 204 -12.99 7.24 10.49
C GLY A 204 -14.42 7.22 11.07
N GLY A 205 -15.25 8.22 10.80
CA GLY A 205 -16.63 8.29 11.29
C GLY A 205 -17.50 7.12 10.85
N HIS A 206 -17.26 6.52 9.68
CA HIS A 206 -17.92 5.26 9.27
C HIS A 206 -17.56 4.05 10.15
N VAL A 207 -16.40 4.08 10.82
CA VAL A 207 -16.01 3.07 11.81
C VAL A 207 -16.68 3.40 13.15
N ALA A 208 -16.69 4.66 13.54
CA ALA A 208 -17.37 5.14 14.75
C ALA A 208 -18.86 4.80 14.75
N GLU A 209 -19.59 5.12 13.68
CA GLU A 209 -21.01 4.76 13.54
C GLU A 209 -21.24 3.24 13.61
N TYR A 210 -20.32 2.46 13.05
CA TYR A 210 -20.42 1.01 13.12
C TYR A 210 -20.14 0.47 14.54
N MET A 211 -19.26 1.14 15.30
CA MET A 211 -19.06 0.86 16.72
C MET A 211 -20.33 1.14 17.52
N GLU A 212 -20.94 2.31 17.34
CA GLU A 212 -22.20 2.71 18.01
C GLU A 212 -23.34 1.73 17.69
N THR A 213 -23.55 1.47 16.39
CA THR A 213 -24.61 0.56 15.95
C THR A 213 -24.45 -0.83 16.55
N LEU A 214 -23.22 -1.38 16.59
CA LEU A 214 -22.99 -2.69 17.19
C LEU A 214 -23.09 -2.68 18.72
N ALA A 215 -22.71 -1.59 19.39
CA ALA A 215 -22.85 -1.48 20.83
C ALA A 215 -24.33 -1.56 21.26
N ASP A 216 -25.23 -0.96 20.47
CA ASP A 216 -26.67 -0.96 20.72
C ASP A 216 -27.37 -2.26 20.25
N ASP A 217 -27.04 -2.77 19.06
CA ASP A 217 -27.76 -3.88 18.44
C ASP A 217 -27.22 -5.28 18.81
N ASP A 218 -25.89 -5.43 18.92
CA ASP A 218 -25.22 -6.74 19.07
C ASP A 218 -23.87 -6.61 19.81
N GLU A 219 -23.96 -6.56 21.15
CA GLU A 219 -22.81 -6.42 22.04
C GLU A 219 -21.78 -7.56 21.89
N GLU A 220 -22.21 -8.77 21.51
CA GLU A 220 -21.31 -9.91 21.28
C GLU A 220 -20.42 -9.65 20.06
N ARG A 221 -21.02 -9.17 18.96
CA ARG A 221 -20.25 -8.76 17.78
C ARG A 221 -19.34 -7.58 18.07
N TYR A 222 -19.81 -6.59 18.83
CA TYR A 222 -19.01 -5.45 19.26
C TYR A 222 -17.73 -5.91 19.97
N LYS A 223 -17.89 -6.74 21.02
CA LYS A 223 -16.78 -7.32 21.79
C LYS A 223 -15.84 -8.15 20.92
N SER A 224 -16.35 -8.87 19.92
CA SER A 224 -15.51 -9.71 19.04
C SER A 224 -14.66 -8.90 18.04
N GLN A 225 -15.22 -7.84 17.44
CA GLN A 225 -14.57 -7.09 16.37
C GLN A 225 -13.70 -5.95 16.90
N PHE A 226 -14.16 -5.30 17.97
CA PHE A 226 -13.53 -4.13 18.58
C PHE A 226 -12.82 -4.47 19.90
N ASN A 227 -12.48 -5.73 20.14
CA ASN A 227 -11.82 -6.16 21.37
C ASN A 227 -10.61 -5.30 21.78
N ARG A 228 -9.75 -4.96 20.81
CA ARG A 228 -8.57 -4.13 21.05
C ARG A 228 -8.90 -2.67 21.34
N TYR A 229 -9.99 -2.17 20.77
CA TYR A 229 -10.46 -0.82 21.07
C TYR A 229 -10.96 -0.77 22.52
N ILE A 230 -11.67 -1.81 22.96
CA ILE A 230 -12.15 -1.96 24.34
C ILE A 230 -10.97 -2.14 25.31
N GLU A 231 -9.95 -2.92 24.94
CA GLU A 231 -8.75 -3.14 25.77
C GLU A 231 -7.97 -1.84 26.04
N ASP A 232 -7.98 -0.91 25.08
CA ASP A 232 -7.27 0.37 25.15
C ASP A 232 -8.21 1.57 25.41
N ASP A 233 -9.43 1.31 25.92
CA ASP A 233 -10.46 2.30 26.28
C ASP A 233 -10.75 3.36 25.18
N LEU A 234 -10.77 2.93 23.91
CA LEU A 234 -11.02 3.80 22.76
C LEU A 234 -12.47 3.67 22.28
N GLU A 235 -13.25 4.72 22.54
CA GLU A 235 -14.67 4.83 22.18
C GLU A 235 -14.87 5.45 20.78
N ALA A 236 -16.11 5.45 20.29
CA ALA A 236 -16.46 5.88 18.94
C ALA A 236 -16.25 7.39 18.71
N ASP A 237 -16.55 8.20 19.72
CA ASP A 237 -16.40 9.66 19.73
C ASP A 237 -14.94 10.10 19.66
N GLY A 238 -14.04 9.38 20.33
CA GLY A 238 -12.60 9.66 20.33
C GLY A 238 -11.87 9.39 19.01
N LEU A 239 -12.51 8.76 18.03
CA LEU A 239 -11.85 8.41 16.76
C LEU A 239 -11.51 9.63 15.89
N GLU A 240 -12.37 10.64 15.85
CA GLU A 240 -12.13 11.83 15.01
C GLU A 240 -10.90 12.59 15.51
N ASP A 241 -10.85 12.84 16.81
CA ASP A 241 -9.72 13.50 17.48
C ASP A 241 -8.42 12.71 17.31
N LEU A 242 -8.47 11.38 17.45
CA LEU A 242 -7.30 10.50 17.23
C LEU A 242 -6.67 10.71 15.85
N TYR A 243 -7.48 10.73 14.78
CA TYR A 243 -6.95 10.93 13.43
C TYR A 243 -6.51 12.38 13.21
N ALA A 244 -7.21 13.37 13.78
CA ALA A 244 -6.80 14.77 13.70
C ALA A 244 -5.42 15.01 14.33
N GLU A 245 -5.20 14.49 15.54
CA GLU A 245 -3.91 14.54 16.22
C GLU A 245 -2.82 13.80 15.44
N ALA A 246 -3.14 12.62 14.89
CA ALA A 246 -2.20 11.88 14.06
C ALA A 246 -1.81 12.64 12.79
N HIS A 247 -2.75 13.33 12.13
CA HIS A 247 -2.46 14.16 10.96
C HIS A 247 -1.54 15.33 11.32
N ALA A 248 -1.74 15.96 12.48
CA ALA A 248 -0.86 17.02 12.97
C ALA A 248 0.55 16.47 13.27
N ALA A 249 0.65 15.36 14.01
CA ALA A 249 1.92 14.72 14.34
C ALA A 249 2.71 14.27 13.10
N ILE A 250 2.02 13.79 12.06
CA ILE A 250 2.63 13.43 10.76
C ILE A 250 3.25 14.66 10.08
N ARG A 251 2.59 15.83 10.17
CA ARG A 251 3.11 17.06 9.56
C ARG A 251 4.32 17.59 10.31
N GLU A 252 4.32 17.51 11.64
CA GLU A 252 5.43 17.95 12.49
C GLU A 252 6.71 17.12 12.23
N ASP A 253 6.65 15.80 12.41
CA ASP A 253 7.78 14.91 12.14
C ASP A 253 7.39 13.66 11.35
N PRO A 254 7.44 13.71 10.01
CA PRO A 254 7.11 12.55 9.18
C PRO A 254 8.14 11.41 9.27
N PHE A 255 9.26 11.56 9.99
CA PHE A 255 10.27 10.53 10.16
C PHE A 255 10.26 9.87 11.55
N LYS A 256 9.26 10.20 12.39
CA LYS A 256 9.05 9.57 13.70
C LYS A 256 8.94 8.06 13.55
N LYS A 257 9.62 7.34 14.44
CA LYS A 257 9.66 5.87 14.48
C LYS A 257 9.03 5.37 15.76
N ALA A 258 8.25 4.30 15.66
CA ALA A 258 7.76 3.59 16.83
C ALA A 258 8.96 2.96 17.57
N GLU A 259 9.00 3.14 18.88
CA GLU A 259 9.98 2.47 19.73
C GLU A 259 9.60 0.99 19.83
N SER A 260 10.60 0.12 19.78
CA SER A 260 10.40 -1.30 20.04
C SER A 260 11.52 -1.83 20.92
N GLU A 261 11.12 -2.42 22.05
CA GLU A 261 12.02 -3.03 23.03
C GLU A 261 12.59 -4.38 22.53
N ALA A 262 12.02 -4.92 21.45
CA ALA A 262 12.46 -6.19 20.89
C ALA A 262 13.91 -6.12 20.37
N PRO A 263 14.77 -7.11 20.71
CA PRO A 263 16.15 -7.12 20.26
C PRO A 263 16.23 -7.19 18.73
N LYS A 264 16.87 -6.19 18.12
CA LYS A 264 17.06 -6.12 16.66
C LYS A 264 18.21 -7.05 16.27
N LYS A 265 17.87 -8.24 15.78
CA LYS A 265 18.85 -9.15 15.19
C LYS A 265 19.48 -8.54 13.94
N THR A 266 20.79 -8.75 13.78
CA THR A 266 21.56 -8.33 12.61
C THR A 266 21.17 -9.13 11.37
N LYS A 267 21.55 -8.62 10.18
CA LYS A 267 21.31 -9.30 8.90
C LYS A 267 21.98 -10.69 8.86
N GLU A 268 23.12 -10.84 9.50
CA GLU A 268 23.89 -12.08 9.54
C GLU A 268 23.21 -13.13 10.42
N GLU A 269 22.70 -12.72 11.58
CA GLU A 269 21.93 -13.57 12.48
C GLU A 269 20.64 -14.07 11.80
N TRP A 270 19.88 -13.18 11.15
CA TRP A 270 18.67 -13.57 10.40
C TRP A 270 18.98 -14.53 9.25
N LYS A 271 20.10 -14.32 8.55
CA LYS A 271 20.55 -15.21 7.48
C LYS A 271 20.89 -16.60 8.03
N ALA A 272 21.62 -16.66 9.14
CA ALA A 272 21.96 -17.93 9.80
C ALA A 272 20.70 -18.69 10.23
N GLU A 273 19.74 -18.00 10.85
CA GLU A 273 18.49 -18.61 11.29
C GLU A 273 17.66 -19.15 10.12
N SER A 274 17.52 -18.35 9.05
CA SER A 274 16.74 -18.73 7.87
C SER A 274 17.34 -19.93 7.12
N LEU A 275 18.66 -20.07 7.11
CA LEU A 275 19.36 -21.15 6.41
C LEU A 275 19.09 -22.53 7.03
N LYS A 276 18.82 -22.60 8.34
CA LYS A 276 18.51 -23.86 9.04
C LYS A 276 17.30 -24.59 8.44
N TYR A 277 16.30 -23.84 7.99
CA TYR A 277 15.05 -24.39 7.46
C TYR A 277 15.08 -24.59 5.93
N ARG A 278 16.10 -24.06 5.25
CA ARG A 278 16.23 -24.15 3.80
C ARG A 278 16.89 -25.46 3.40
N LYS A 279 16.11 -26.36 2.80
CA LYS A 279 16.65 -27.60 2.21
C LYS A 279 17.57 -27.29 1.02
N SER A 280 18.78 -27.85 1.04
CA SER A 280 19.70 -27.83 -0.10
C SER A 280 19.23 -28.82 -1.18
N LYS A 281 19.62 -28.56 -2.43
CA LYS A 281 19.38 -29.52 -3.52
C LYS A 281 20.34 -30.69 -3.36
N LEU A 282 19.83 -31.91 -3.57
CA LEU A 282 20.65 -33.11 -3.60
C LEU A 282 21.70 -33.01 -4.72
N THR A 283 22.90 -33.49 -4.42
CA THR A 283 23.95 -33.63 -5.43
C THR A 283 23.55 -34.67 -6.48
N ARG A 284 24.30 -34.76 -7.58
CA ARG A 284 24.08 -35.80 -8.60
C ARG A 284 24.32 -37.20 -8.01
N GLU A 285 25.37 -37.36 -7.22
CA GLU A 285 25.76 -38.63 -6.60
C GLU A 285 24.70 -39.12 -5.61
N GLN A 286 24.22 -38.24 -4.73
CA GLN A 286 23.15 -38.57 -3.77
C GLN A 286 21.87 -39.01 -4.49
N ARG A 287 21.52 -38.33 -5.60
CA ARG A 287 20.36 -38.74 -6.42
C ARG A 287 20.59 -40.10 -7.09
N ALA A 288 21.79 -40.36 -7.59
CA ALA A 288 22.12 -41.63 -8.23
C ALA A 288 22.08 -42.80 -7.22
N ALA A 289 22.68 -42.61 -6.05
CA ALA A 289 22.65 -43.59 -4.95
C ALA A 289 21.20 -43.92 -4.55
N GLY A 290 20.36 -42.90 -4.31
CA GLY A 290 18.96 -43.12 -3.95
C GLY A 290 18.13 -43.84 -5.04
N VAL A 291 18.47 -43.67 -6.32
CA VAL A 291 17.85 -44.45 -7.41
C VAL A 291 18.29 -45.90 -7.35
N GLN A 292 19.57 -46.18 -7.14
CA GLN A 292 20.09 -47.55 -7.04
C GLN A 292 19.51 -48.29 -5.84
N GLU A 293 19.48 -47.65 -4.66
CA GLU A 293 18.86 -48.19 -3.44
C GLU A 293 17.39 -48.54 -3.68
N ARG A 294 16.63 -47.64 -4.34
CA ARG A 294 15.23 -47.88 -4.65
C ARG A 294 15.01 -49.03 -5.63
N ILE A 295 15.86 -49.16 -6.65
CA ILE A 295 15.81 -50.28 -7.61
C ILE A 295 16.13 -51.60 -6.91
N ALA A 296 17.12 -51.62 -6.02
CA ALA A 296 17.49 -52.80 -5.25
C ALA A 296 16.34 -53.25 -4.34
N ALA A 297 15.73 -52.32 -3.58
CA ALA A 297 14.60 -52.61 -2.70
C ALA A 297 13.38 -53.20 -3.45
N LEU A 298 13.02 -52.61 -4.60
CA LEU A 298 11.91 -53.08 -5.43
C LEU A 298 12.17 -54.42 -6.13
N ARG A 299 13.44 -54.82 -6.28
CA ARG A 299 13.81 -56.13 -6.84
C ARG A 299 13.90 -57.22 -5.78
N SER A 300 13.99 -56.84 -4.51
CA SER A 300 14.01 -57.77 -3.38
C SER A 300 12.63 -58.05 -2.78
N GLU A 301 11.62 -57.25 -3.09
CA GLU A 301 10.19 -57.58 -2.94
C GLU A 301 9.70 -58.45 -4.10
#